data_AF-A0A0Q1FIN5-F1
#
_entry.id   AF-A0A0Q1FIN5-F1
#
_cell.length_a   1.000
_cell.length_b   1.000
_cell.length_c   1.000
_cell.angle_alpha   90.00
_cell.angle_beta   90.00
_cell.angle_gamma   90.00
#
_symmetry.space_group_name_H-M   'P 1'
#
loop_
_entity.id
_entity.type
_entity.pdbx_description
1 polymer ?
#
loop_
_entity_poly.entity_id
_entity_poly.type
_entity_poly.pdbx_seq_one_letter_code
_entity_poly.pdbx_strand_id
1 'polypeptide(L)'
;MLYNLNLKKYFAVVLSIIMILAISISGFAEPGQHGGSKGPGRAPAQGVKKAPPPAAQKSFVDSRYRHNRSYPVRGESFRTLPRDHRVVRWDRSRYYHHHGVWYRHHGSRYVVVAPPIGLFVPFLPLFYTTVWFHGIPYYYANATYYTSTPGGYVVVEPPQGDVSEAPPASSENMENRLFIYPRKGQSQAQQDNDRYECHKWAVDQTNYDPTAAIPQGLSANQAMQMRADYQRAMAACLDGRGYTVK
;
A
#
# COMPACT_ATOMS: atom_id res chain seq x y z
N MET A 1 -28.63 -19.11 41.57
CA MET A 1 -27.24 -19.28 42.05
C MET A 1 -26.42 -18.09 41.59
N LEU A 2 -26.10 -17.17 42.49
CA LEU A 2 -25.32 -15.96 42.22
C LEU A 2 -23.82 -16.30 42.36
N TYR A 3 -23.04 -16.05 41.31
CA TYR A 3 -21.58 -16.23 41.33
C TYR A 3 -20.90 -15.03 42.00
N ASN A 4 -20.12 -15.33 43.03
CA ASN A 4 -19.31 -14.42 43.83
C ASN A 4 -18.18 -13.80 43.00
N LEU A 5 -18.18 -12.47 42.83
CA LEU A 5 -17.02 -11.72 42.33
C LEU A 5 -16.00 -11.51 43.46
N ASN A 6 -14.75 -11.88 43.18
CA ASN A 6 -13.65 -11.92 44.15
C ASN A 6 -13.03 -10.51 44.33
N LEU A 7 -13.54 -9.76 45.31
CA LEU A 7 -13.21 -8.36 45.62
C LEU A 7 -11.74 -8.11 46.01
N LYS A 8 -10.98 -9.16 46.35
CA LYS A 8 -9.60 -9.04 46.84
C LYS A 8 -8.56 -8.70 45.76
N LYS A 9 -8.85 -8.95 44.47
CA LYS A 9 -7.88 -8.67 43.38
C LYS A 9 -7.82 -7.20 42.96
N TYR A 10 -8.87 -6.42 43.22
CA TYR A 10 -8.94 -5.01 42.79
C TYR A 10 -8.23 -4.04 43.74
N PHE A 11 -8.04 -4.40 45.01
CA PHE A 11 -7.35 -3.54 45.98
C PHE A 11 -5.84 -3.39 45.71
N ALA A 12 -5.20 -4.38 45.07
CA ALA A 12 -3.77 -4.33 44.78
C ALA A 12 -3.42 -3.43 43.58
N VAL A 13 -4.35 -3.21 42.65
CA VAL A 13 -4.08 -2.42 41.42
C VAL A 13 -4.27 -0.92 41.67
N VAL A 14 -5.17 -0.52 42.58
CA VAL A 14 -5.46 0.90 42.85
C VAL A 14 -4.33 1.59 43.63
N LEU A 15 -3.52 0.84 44.40
CA LEU A 15 -2.39 1.39 45.16
C LEU A 15 -1.16 1.77 44.28
N SER A 16 -1.07 1.29 43.04
CA SER A 16 0.05 1.62 42.14
C SER A 16 -0.14 2.94 41.38
N ILE A 17 -1.33 3.55 41.41
CA ILE A 17 -1.66 4.75 40.63
C ILE A 17 -1.43 6.06 41.43
N ILE A 18 -1.19 5.98 42.75
CA ILE A 18 -1.07 7.17 43.62
C ILE A 18 0.40 7.64 43.80
N MET A 19 1.39 6.94 43.24
CA MET A 19 2.83 7.25 43.41
C MET A 19 3.48 7.96 42.20
N ILE A 20 2.77 8.88 41.52
CA ILE A 20 3.37 9.78 40.50
C ILE A 20 2.83 11.22 40.66
N LEU A 21 2.74 11.70 41.90
CA LEU A 21 2.41 13.09 42.21
C LEU A 21 3.30 13.56 43.36
N ALA A 22 4.49 14.08 43.02
CA ALA A 22 5.21 15.15 43.72
C ALA A 22 6.71 15.09 43.40
N ILE A 23 7.18 15.81 42.37
CA ILE A 23 8.43 16.56 42.49
C ILE A 23 8.23 17.91 41.80
N SER A 24 8.33 18.93 42.63
CA SER A 24 8.08 20.33 42.37
C SER A 24 9.40 21.11 42.55
N ILE A 25 9.60 22.11 41.68
CA ILE A 25 10.18 23.44 41.96
C ILE A 25 11.74 23.60 41.98
N SER A 26 12.20 24.32 40.94
CA SER A 26 13.14 25.47 40.92
C SER A 26 14.66 25.37 41.12
N GLY A 27 15.34 26.21 40.32
CA GLY A 27 16.70 26.75 40.52
C GLY A 27 17.53 26.64 39.23
N PHE A 28 18.26 27.63 38.71
CA PHE A 28 18.64 28.98 39.13
C PHE A 28 18.96 29.79 37.86
N ALA A 29 18.69 31.10 37.88
CA ALA A 29 19.19 32.06 36.90
C ALA A 29 20.41 32.79 37.48
N GLU A 30 21.50 32.86 36.72
CA GLU A 30 22.66 33.72 36.99
C GLU A 30 22.90 34.66 35.80
N PRO A 31 23.09 35.98 36.03
CA PRO A 31 23.49 36.90 34.98
C PRO A 31 25.02 37.06 35.00
N GLY A 32 25.69 36.50 33.99
CA GLY A 32 27.09 36.78 33.70
C GLY A 32 27.25 38.10 32.95
N GLN A 33 27.64 39.15 33.67
CA GLN A 33 28.15 40.41 33.12
C GLN A 33 29.69 40.29 33.04
N HIS A 34 30.31 40.50 31.88
CA HIS A 34 31.59 41.22 31.69
C HIS A 34 32.14 41.07 30.26
N GLY A 35 32.73 42.16 29.75
CA GLY A 35 33.80 42.09 28.75
C GLY A 35 33.47 42.59 27.35
N GLY A 36 33.35 43.91 27.20
CA GLY A 36 33.44 44.54 25.90
C GLY A 36 34.85 44.39 25.31
N SER A 37 34.94 43.86 24.09
CA SER A 37 36.08 44.09 23.21
C SER A 37 35.56 44.43 21.81
N LYS A 38 35.97 45.60 21.32
CA LYS A 38 35.66 46.13 19.99
C LYS A 38 36.48 45.34 18.96
N GLY A 39 35.82 44.51 18.15
CA GLY A 39 36.38 43.97 16.91
C GLY A 39 36.07 44.89 15.71
N PRO A 40 36.95 44.99 14.70
CA PRO A 40 36.80 45.93 13.60
C PRO A 40 35.83 45.42 12.51
N GLY A 41 35.03 46.35 11.97
CA GLY A 41 34.55 46.35 10.58
C GLY A 41 33.63 45.22 10.11
N ARG A 42 32.32 45.31 10.41
CA ARG A 42 31.30 44.50 9.72
C ARG A 42 30.98 45.14 8.36
N ALA A 43 31.35 44.47 7.27
CA ALA A 43 30.86 44.79 5.93
C ALA A 43 29.31 44.74 5.89
N PRO A 44 28.64 45.56 5.07
CA PRO A 44 27.18 45.58 5.02
C PRO A 44 26.65 44.21 4.58
N ALA A 45 25.71 43.68 5.36
CA ALA A 45 25.04 42.43 5.07
C ALA A 45 24.32 42.54 3.72
N GLN A 46 24.86 41.88 2.70
CA GLN A 46 24.12 41.64 1.46
C GLN A 46 22.89 40.82 1.82
N GLY A 47 21.71 41.42 1.65
CA GLY A 47 20.43 40.76 1.88
C GLY A 47 20.33 39.51 1.02
N VAL A 48 20.45 38.34 1.65
CA VAL A 48 20.13 37.06 1.01
C VAL A 48 18.65 37.12 0.67
N LYS A 49 18.35 37.36 -0.61
CA LYS A 49 16.99 37.20 -1.13
C LYS A 49 16.61 35.74 -0.87
N LYS A 50 15.71 35.49 0.08
CA LYS A 50 15.13 34.16 0.31
C LYS A 50 14.65 33.64 -1.04
N ALA A 51 15.13 32.47 -1.43
CA ALA A 51 14.67 31.81 -2.63
C ALA A 51 13.14 31.70 -2.57
N PRO A 52 12.43 31.82 -3.72
CA PRO A 52 11.00 31.60 -3.76
C PRO A 52 10.69 30.24 -3.10
N PRO A 53 9.62 30.14 -2.27
CA PRO A 53 9.20 28.85 -1.77
C PRO A 53 8.98 27.91 -2.96
N PRO A 54 9.41 26.64 -2.87
CA PRO A 54 9.16 25.68 -3.93
C PRO A 54 7.67 25.69 -4.26
N ALA A 55 7.33 25.69 -5.56
CA ALA A 55 5.95 25.67 -6.02
C ALA A 55 5.17 24.59 -5.25
N ALA A 56 4.02 24.97 -4.68
CA ALA A 56 3.19 24.07 -3.91
C ALA A 56 2.81 22.86 -4.77
N GLN A 57 3.06 21.65 -4.26
CA GLN A 57 2.73 20.41 -4.94
C GLN A 57 1.21 20.31 -5.07
N LYS A 58 0.70 20.02 -6.27
CA LYS A 58 -0.74 19.87 -6.49
C LYS A 58 -1.22 18.52 -5.98
N SER A 59 -2.28 18.53 -5.17
CA SER A 59 -2.94 17.34 -4.66
C SER A 59 -4.45 17.42 -4.85
N PHE A 60 -5.12 16.28 -4.75
CA PHE A 60 -6.58 16.15 -4.72
C PHE A 60 -7.00 15.21 -3.59
N VAL A 61 -8.28 15.24 -3.20
CA VAL A 61 -8.86 14.29 -2.25
C VAL A 61 -9.66 13.25 -3.02
N ASP A 62 -9.25 11.99 -2.92
CA ASP A 62 -9.95 10.84 -3.46
C ASP A 62 -11.03 10.39 -2.47
N SER A 63 -12.28 10.79 -2.71
CA SER A 63 -13.46 10.44 -1.91
C SER A 63 -14.18 9.19 -2.42
N ARG A 64 -13.73 8.57 -3.52
CA ARG A 64 -14.38 7.40 -4.10
C ARG A 64 -14.40 6.24 -3.10
N TYR A 65 -15.53 5.54 -2.96
CA TYR A 65 -15.70 4.46 -1.99
C TYR A 65 -15.33 4.86 -0.56
N ARG A 66 -15.66 6.11 -0.18
CA ARG A 66 -15.33 6.69 1.13
C ARG A 66 -13.84 6.61 1.47
N HIS A 67 -12.99 6.56 0.45
CA HIS A 67 -11.54 6.42 0.61
C HIS A 67 -10.92 7.62 1.33
N ASN A 68 -11.48 8.82 1.10
CA ASN A 68 -11.23 10.07 1.81
C ASN A 68 -9.75 10.39 2.04
N ARG A 69 -8.93 10.21 1.00
CA ARG A 69 -7.47 10.34 1.12
C ARG A 69 -6.88 11.31 0.11
N SER A 70 -5.91 12.11 0.55
CA SER A 70 -5.22 13.05 -0.35
C SER A 70 -4.07 12.38 -1.10
N TYR A 71 -4.02 12.63 -2.41
CA TYR A 71 -2.98 12.14 -3.31
C TYR A 71 -2.41 13.27 -4.17
N PRO A 72 -1.13 13.22 -4.56
CA PRO A 72 -0.61 14.12 -5.58
C PRO A 72 -1.30 13.84 -6.92
N VAL A 73 -1.51 14.88 -7.72
CA VAL A 73 -2.13 14.70 -9.05
C VAL A 73 -1.18 13.95 -9.99
N ARG A 74 -1.73 13.19 -10.95
CA ARG A 74 -0.92 12.52 -11.98
C ARG A 74 -0.09 13.54 -12.77
N GLY A 75 1.16 13.20 -13.08
CA GLY A 75 2.12 14.09 -13.74
C GLY A 75 2.92 14.99 -12.79
N GLU A 76 2.54 15.11 -11.50
CA GLU A 76 3.39 15.78 -10.51
C GLU A 76 4.75 15.10 -10.40
N SER A 77 5.79 15.89 -10.14
CA SER A 77 7.16 15.39 -10.20
C SER A 77 7.97 15.76 -8.97
N PHE A 78 8.71 14.79 -8.46
CA PHE A 78 9.44 14.87 -7.20
C PHE A 78 10.93 14.65 -7.46
N ARG A 79 11.80 15.35 -6.72
CA ARG A 79 13.26 15.12 -6.81
C ARG A 79 13.68 13.85 -6.07
N THR A 80 12.97 13.52 -5.00
CA THR A 80 13.24 12.38 -4.12
C THR A 80 11.94 11.70 -3.76
N LEU A 81 12.00 10.39 -3.53
CA LEU A 81 10.87 9.63 -3.02
C LEU A 81 10.96 9.48 -1.49
N PRO A 82 9.83 9.20 -0.83
CA PRO A 82 9.82 8.72 0.55
C PRO A 82 10.76 7.53 0.76
N ARG A 83 11.37 7.43 1.94
CA ARG A 83 12.46 6.45 2.21
C ARG A 83 12.00 5.00 2.14
N ASP A 84 10.75 4.73 2.50
CA ASP A 84 10.11 3.42 2.57
C ASP A 84 9.35 3.04 1.29
N HIS A 85 9.60 3.74 0.18
CA HIS A 85 9.04 3.38 -1.11
C HIS A 85 9.44 1.95 -1.50
N ARG A 86 8.52 1.25 -2.17
CA ARG A 86 8.75 -0.07 -2.73
C ARG A 86 9.13 0.06 -4.19
N VAL A 87 10.02 -0.81 -4.68
CA VAL A 87 10.41 -0.86 -6.08
C VAL A 87 9.85 -2.13 -6.70
N VAL A 88 9.14 -2.00 -7.81
CA VAL A 88 8.57 -3.11 -8.59
C VAL A 88 9.12 -3.02 -10.01
N ARG A 89 9.56 -4.16 -10.55
CA ARG A 89 10.04 -4.25 -11.93
C ARG A 89 8.91 -4.74 -12.82
N TRP A 90 8.77 -4.12 -13.98
CA TRP A 90 7.81 -4.51 -14.99
C TRP A 90 8.43 -4.33 -16.36
N ASP A 91 8.57 -5.42 -17.10
CA ASP A 91 9.40 -5.46 -18.29
C ASP A 91 10.80 -4.86 -17.98
N ARG A 92 11.28 -3.89 -18.76
CA ARG A 92 12.57 -3.21 -18.55
C ARG A 92 12.46 -1.96 -17.68
N SER A 93 11.27 -1.69 -17.13
CA SER A 93 10.98 -0.48 -16.35
C SER A 93 10.96 -0.75 -14.85
N ARG A 94 11.32 0.28 -14.07
CA ARG A 94 11.12 0.32 -12.62
C ARG A 94 9.98 1.27 -12.28
N TYR A 95 9.08 0.76 -11.47
CA TYR A 95 8.01 1.51 -10.86
C TYR A 95 8.27 1.60 -9.37
N TYR A 96 7.98 2.75 -8.79
CA TYR A 96 8.17 3.03 -7.39
C TYR A 96 6.81 3.27 -6.76
N HIS A 97 6.53 2.66 -5.63
CA HIS A 97 5.24 2.74 -4.97
C HIS A 97 5.38 3.26 -3.55
N HIS A 98 4.53 4.20 -3.16
CA HIS A 98 4.42 4.65 -1.78
C HIS A 98 2.98 4.98 -1.43
N HIS A 99 2.42 4.23 -0.48
CA HIS A 99 1.04 4.34 0.03
C HIS A 99 -0.04 4.61 -1.04
N GLY A 100 -0.03 3.91 -2.17
CA GLY A 100 -1.04 4.06 -3.25
C GLY A 100 -0.64 5.03 -4.35
N VAL A 101 0.48 5.72 -4.24
CA VAL A 101 1.04 6.54 -5.33
C VAL A 101 2.09 5.74 -6.07
N TRP A 102 1.96 5.69 -7.39
CA TRP A 102 2.94 5.11 -8.29
C TRP A 102 3.76 6.19 -8.96
N TYR A 103 5.06 5.94 -9.03
CA TYR A 103 6.02 6.84 -9.66
C TYR A 103 6.86 6.09 -10.69
N ARG A 104 7.28 6.82 -11.71
CA ARG A 104 8.30 6.38 -12.67
C ARG A 104 9.42 7.40 -12.70
N HIS A 105 10.65 6.92 -12.78
CA HIS A 105 11.81 7.77 -12.93
C HIS A 105 11.88 8.30 -14.37
N HIS A 106 12.00 9.62 -14.52
CA HIS A 106 12.10 10.32 -15.80
C HIS A 106 13.09 11.48 -15.69
N GLY A 107 14.20 11.40 -16.43
CA GLY A 107 15.29 12.38 -16.31
C GLY A 107 15.91 12.36 -14.90
N SER A 108 15.82 13.47 -14.18
CA SER A 108 16.29 13.62 -12.80
C SER A 108 15.16 13.62 -11.75
N ARG A 109 13.94 13.26 -12.16
CA ARG A 109 12.74 13.35 -11.32
C ARG A 109 11.94 12.06 -11.31
N TYR A 110 11.09 11.92 -10.31
CA TYR A 110 10.09 10.88 -10.17
C TYR A 110 8.72 11.46 -10.45
N VAL A 111 8.04 10.97 -11.49
CA VAL A 111 6.74 11.47 -11.94
C VAL A 111 5.64 10.55 -11.46
N VAL A 112 4.54 11.10 -10.94
CA VAL A 112 3.34 10.36 -10.55
C VAL A 112 2.66 9.81 -11.81
N VAL A 113 2.51 8.49 -11.88
CA VAL A 113 1.96 7.77 -13.04
C VAL A 113 0.87 6.79 -12.63
N ALA A 114 0.10 6.30 -13.60
CA ALA A 114 -0.64 5.07 -13.43
C ALA A 114 0.33 3.87 -13.49
N PRO A 115 0.17 2.85 -12.64
CA PRO A 115 0.84 1.58 -12.89
C PRO A 115 0.24 0.89 -14.13
N PRO A 116 1.02 0.03 -14.81
CA PRO A 116 0.49 -0.78 -15.90
C PRO A 116 -0.51 -1.81 -15.37
N ILE A 117 -1.57 -2.07 -16.16
CA ILE A 117 -2.44 -3.22 -15.94
C ILE A 117 -1.62 -4.51 -16.09
N GLY A 118 -1.88 -5.49 -15.25
CA GLY A 118 -1.12 -6.73 -15.16
C GLY A 118 0.09 -6.67 -14.22
N LEU A 119 0.40 -5.51 -13.62
CA LEU A 119 1.54 -5.39 -12.69
C LEU A 119 1.33 -6.25 -11.43
N PHE A 120 2.11 -7.33 -11.30
CA PHE A 120 2.12 -8.17 -10.11
C PHE A 120 2.86 -7.49 -8.96
N VAL A 121 2.25 -7.50 -7.77
CA VAL A 121 2.82 -6.92 -6.54
C VAL A 121 2.58 -7.84 -5.34
N PRO A 122 3.54 -7.98 -4.41
CA PRO A 122 3.36 -8.80 -3.21
C PRO A 122 2.69 -8.02 -2.06
N PHE A 123 2.22 -6.79 -2.30
CA PHE A 123 1.68 -5.91 -1.27
C PHE A 123 0.42 -5.19 -1.78
N LEU A 124 -0.40 -4.73 -0.84
CA LEU A 124 -1.42 -3.72 -1.10
C LEU A 124 -0.94 -2.34 -0.63
N PRO A 125 -1.48 -1.23 -1.20
CA PRO A 125 -1.35 0.10 -0.62
C PRO A 125 -1.74 0.10 0.86
N LEU A 126 -1.04 0.84 1.73
CA LEU A 126 -1.31 0.80 3.19
C LEU A 126 -2.77 1.17 3.55
N PHE A 127 -3.34 2.12 2.81
CA PHE A 127 -4.73 2.53 2.93
C PHE A 127 -5.38 2.15 1.62
N TYR A 128 -5.88 0.92 1.52
CA TYR A 128 -6.73 0.49 0.42
C TYR A 128 -8.18 0.47 0.90
N THR A 129 -9.11 0.65 -0.02
CA THR A 129 -10.53 0.37 0.20
C THR A 129 -10.87 -0.95 -0.49
N THR A 130 -11.59 -1.85 0.18
CA THR A 130 -12.13 -3.05 -0.47
C THR A 130 -13.49 -2.73 -1.05
N VAL A 131 -13.70 -3.12 -2.31
CA VAL A 131 -15.01 -3.12 -2.96
C VAL A 131 -15.29 -4.49 -3.55
N TRP A 132 -16.56 -4.88 -3.64
CA TRP A 132 -16.96 -6.19 -4.12
C TRP A 132 -17.71 -6.07 -5.44
N PHE A 133 -17.24 -6.80 -6.43
CA PHE A 133 -17.86 -6.90 -7.75
C PHE A 133 -18.12 -8.37 -8.04
N HIS A 134 -19.39 -8.76 -8.25
CA HIS A 134 -19.79 -10.17 -8.39
C HIS A 134 -19.30 -11.08 -7.24
N GLY A 135 -19.21 -10.53 -6.02
CA GLY A 135 -18.69 -11.24 -4.84
C GLY A 135 -17.16 -11.36 -4.78
N ILE A 136 -16.44 -10.94 -5.82
CA ILE A 136 -14.98 -10.94 -5.88
C ILE A 136 -14.45 -9.64 -5.25
N PRO A 137 -13.48 -9.72 -4.32
CA PRO A 137 -12.88 -8.53 -3.74
C PRO A 137 -11.92 -7.84 -4.71
N TYR A 138 -12.11 -6.55 -4.88
CA TYR A 138 -11.19 -5.61 -5.52
C TYR A 138 -10.67 -4.65 -4.47
N TYR A 139 -9.37 -4.38 -4.50
CA TYR A 139 -8.71 -3.44 -3.60
C TYR A 139 -8.43 -2.15 -4.38
N TYR A 140 -8.84 -1.03 -3.83
CA TYR A 140 -8.81 0.27 -4.48
C TYR A 140 -7.89 1.23 -3.73
N ALA A 141 -7.03 1.95 -4.47
CA ALA A 141 -6.38 3.16 -3.97
C ALA A 141 -5.96 4.06 -5.14
N ASN A 142 -6.21 5.37 -5.05
CA ASN A 142 -5.72 6.38 -5.99
C ASN A 142 -6.01 6.01 -7.46
N ALA A 143 -7.27 5.71 -7.77
CA ALA A 143 -7.74 5.26 -9.09
C ALA A 143 -7.04 3.99 -9.63
N THR A 144 -6.39 3.21 -8.78
CA THR A 144 -5.78 1.92 -9.12
C THR A 144 -6.55 0.80 -8.44
N TYR A 145 -6.88 -0.23 -9.21
CA TYR A 145 -7.58 -1.41 -8.73
C TYR A 145 -6.62 -2.60 -8.72
N TYR A 146 -6.75 -3.44 -7.70
CA TYR A 146 -6.02 -4.68 -7.57
C TYR A 146 -6.98 -5.83 -7.30
N THR A 147 -6.68 -7.01 -7.82
CA THR A 147 -7.32 -8.26 -7.38
C THR A 147 -6.27 -9.22 -6.83
N SER A 148 -6.68 -10.17 -5.99
CA SER A 148 -5.75 -11.18 -5.49
C SER A 148 -5.39 -12.20 -6.59
N THR A 149 -4.17 -12.68 -6.59
CA THR A 149 -3.71 -13.80 -7.42
C THR A 149 -2.78 -14.67 -6.57
N PRO A 150 -2.49 -15.92 -6.97
CA PRO A 150 -1.48 -16.70 -6.27
C PRO A 150 -0.17 -15.92 -6.09
N GLY A 151 0.24 -15.77 -4.84
CA GLY A 151 1.44 -15.08 -4.41
C GLY A 151 1.29 -13.58 -4.13
N GLY A 152 0.13 -12.97 -4.31
CA GLY A 152 -0.04 -11.54 -4.02
C GLY A 152 -1.24 -10.93 -4.74
N TYR A 153 -0.98 -9.84 -5.45
CA TYR A 153 -1.99 -9.05 -6.13
C TYR A 153 -1.51 -8.66 -7.52
N VAL A 154 -2.45 -8.32 -8.38
CA VAL A 154 -2.18 -7.79 -9.71
C VAL A 154 -2.99 -6.52 -9.92
N VAL A 155 -2.41 -5.52 -10.59
CA VAL A 155 -3.13 -4.33 -11.02
C VAL A 155 -4.09 -4.70 -12.15
N VAL A 156 -5.35 -4.28 -12.03
CA VAL A 156 -6.44 -4.68 -12.94
C VAL A 156 -7.19 -3.47 -13.48
N GLU A 157 -7.91 -3.68 -14.57
CA GLU A 157 -8.88 -2.69 -15.04
C GLU A 157 -9.96 -2.42 -13.97
N PRO A 158 -10.51 -1.20 -13.93
CA PRO A 158 -11.64 -0.90 -13.07
C PRO A 158 -12.81 -1.85 -13.37
N PRO A 159 -13.49 -2.40 -12.34
CA PRO A 159 -14.69 -3.20 -12.55
C PRO A 159 -15.73 -2.35 -13.30
N GLN A 160 -16.32 -2.94 -14.33
CA GLN A 160 -17.34 -2.29 -15.15
C GLN A 160 -18.71 -2.63 -14.56
N GLY A 161 -19.27 -1.73 -13.75
CA GLY A 161 -20.58 -1.92 -13.14
C GLY A 161 -20.63 -1.47 -11.68
N ASP A 162 -21.76 -1.76 -11.05
CA ASP A 162 -21.99 -1.39 -9.65
C ASP A 162 -21.17 -2.29 -8.73
N VAL A 163 -20.43 -1.66 -7.83
CA VAL A 163 -19.66 -2.32 -6.79
C VAL A 163 -20.25 -2.04 -5.42
N SER A 164 -20.17 -3.02 -4.53
CA SER A 164 -20.56 -2.86 -3.13
C SER A 164 -19.35 -2.44 -2.28
N GLU A 165 -19.56 -1.59 -1.28
CA GLU A 165 -18.58 -1.31 -0.19
C GLU A 165 -18.80 -2.21 1.04
N ALA A 166 -19.83 -3.07 1.02
CA ALA A 166 -20.09 -4.06 2.06
C ALA A 166 -19.67 -5.46 1.58
N PRO A 167 -19.02 -6.27 2.44
CA PRO A 167 -18.69 -7.65 2.12
C PRO A 167 -19.96 -8.49 1.90
N PRO A 168 -19.92 -9.51 1.02
CA PRO A 168 -21.01 -10.46 0.87
C PRO A 168 -21.20 -11.25 2.18
N ALA A 169 -22.44 -11.66 2.46
CA ALA A 169 -22.81 -12.35 3.69
C ALA A 169 -22.11 -13.71 3.87
N SER A 170 -21.71 -14.38 2.78
CA SER A 170 -20.90 -15.60 2.79
C SER A 170 -19.42 -15.27 2.52
N SER A 171 -18.65 -15.06 3.59
CA SER A 171 -17.24 -14.68 3.51
C SER A 171 -16.27 -15.85 3.29
N GLU A 172 -16.77 -17.05 2.98
CA GLU A 172 -15.95 -18.28 2.81
C GLU A 172 -14.85 -18.14 1.75
N ASN A 173 -15.00 -17.24 0.77
CA ASN A 173 -14.05 -17.05 -0.32
C ASN A 173 -12.92 -16.04 -0.01
N MET A 174 -12.89 -15.43 1.18
CA MET A 174 -11.82 -14.50 1.57
C MET A 174 -10.51 -15.23 1.94
N GLU A 175 -10.58 -16.53 2.22
CA GLU A 175 -9.44 -17.36 2.66
C GLU A 175 -8.63 -18.02 1.54
N ASN A 176 -9.09 -18.04 0.27
CA ASN A 176 -8.31 -18.66 -0.81
C ASN A 176 -7.18 -17.76 -1.35
N ARG A 177 -6.49 -17.08 -0.43
CA ARG A 177 -5.27 -16.32 -0.70
C ARG A 177 -4.11 -17.29 -0.73
N LEU A 178 -3.86 -17.85 -1.90
CA LEU A 178 -2.67 -18.66 -2.14
C LEU A 178 -1.43 -17.76 -2.03
N PHE A 179 -0.53 -18.10 -1.12
CA PHE A 179 0.82 -17.54 -0.99
C PHE A 179 1.81 -18.41 -1.78
N ILE A 180 2.88 -17.80 -2.27
CA ILE A 180 3.93 -18.53 -3.01
C ILE A 180 5.24 -18.40 -2.27
N TYR A 181 5.99 -19.50 -2.21
CA TYR A 181 7.28 -19.58 -1.53
C TYR A 181 8.31 -20.18 -2.49
N PRO A 182 9.41 -19.47 -2.81
CA PRO A 182 10.45 -19.98 -3.71
C PRO A 182 11.16 -21.19 -3.08
N ARG A 183 11.17 -22.35 -3.76
CA ARG A 183 11.89 -23.54 -3.26
C ARG A 183 13.39 -23.49 -3.54
N LYS A 184 13.81 -22.72 -4.54
CA LYS A 184 15.19 -22.70 -5.06
C LYS A 184 15.88 -21.36 -4.84
N GLY A 185 15.34 -20.51 -3.95
CA GLY A 185 15.87 -19.17 -3.71
C GLY A 185 15.69 -18.20 -4.89
N GLN A 186 14.65 -18.38 -5.71
CA GLN A 186 14.37 -17.50 -6.84
C GLN A 186 14.29 -16.02 -6.41
N SER A 187 15.07 -15.16 -7.06
CA SER A 187 15.08 -13.71 -6.79
C SER A 187 13.71 -13.09 -7.08
N GLN A 188 13.38 -11.96 -6.44
CA GLN A 188 12.10 -11.27 -6.67
C GLN A 188 11.83 -11.02 -8.16
N ALA A 189 12.84 -10.58 -8.92
CA ALA A 189 12.71 -10.34 -10.36
C ALA A 189 12.36 -11.61 -11.14
N GLN A 190 12.91 -12.76 -10.73
CA GLN A 190 12.54 -14.05 -11.32
C GLN A 190 11.10 -14.43 -10.93
N GLN A 191 10.70 -14.23 -9.67
CA GLN A 191 9.32 -14.49 -9.25
C GLN A 191 8.31 -13.65 -10.02
N ASP A 192 8.62 -12.38 -10.27
CA ASP A 192 7.75 -11.47 -11.02
C ASP A 192 7.60 -11.94 -12.48
N ASN A 193 8.70 -12.35 -13.12
CA ASN A 193 8.69 -12.91 -14.47
C ASN A 193 7.92 -14.24 -14.53
N ASP A 194 8.21 -15.17 -13.61
CA ASP A 194 7.55 -16.47 -13.55
C ASP A 194 6.03 -16.33 -13.29
N ARG A 195 5.62 -15.35 -12.48
CA ARG A 195 4.20 -15.02 -12.30
C ARG A 195 3.58 -14.53 -13.60
N TYR A 196 4.23 -13.65 -14.33
CA TYR A 196 3.71 -13.16 -15.60
C TYR A 196 3.56 -14.29 -16.63
N GLU A 197 4.56 -15.17 -16.75
CA GLU A 197 4.50 -16.33 -17.65
C GLU A 197 3.40 -17.31 -17.24
N CYS A 198 3.30 -17.62 -15.94
CA CYS A 198 2.24 -18.51 -15.45
C CYS A 198 0.85 -17.90 -15.57
N HIS A 199 0.73 -16.57 -15.46
CA HIS A 199 -0.52 -15.87 -15.69
C HIS A 199 -0.98 -16.05 -17.14
N LYS A 200 -0.11 -15.77 -18.13
CA LYS A 200 -0.44 -16.00 -19.55
C LYS A 200 -0.89 -17.43 -19.82
N TRP A 201 -0.17 -18.41 -19.25
CA TRP A 201 -0.54 -19.81 -19.36
C TRP A 201 -1.90 -20.10 -18.71
N ALA A 202 -2.17 -19.60 -17.50
CA ALA A 202 -3.43 -19.81 -16.81
C ALA A 202 -4.63 -19.16 -17.54
N VAL A 203 -4.42 -18.01 -18.18
CA VAL A 203 -5.43 -17.37 -19.05
C VAL A 203 -5.74 -18.27 -20.24
N ASP A 204 -4.72 -18.80 -20.92
CA ASP A 204 -4.87 -19.72 -22.05
C ASP A 204 -5.62 -21.00 -21.65
N GLN A 205 -5.33 -21.55 -20.46
CA GLN A 205 -5.99 -22.77 -19.98
C GLN A 205 -7.44 -22.60 -19.56
N THR A 206 -7.82 -21.40 -19.08
CA THR A 206 -9.13 -21.19 -18.45
C THR A 206 -10.03 -20.24 -19.22
N ASN A 207 -9.49 -19.56 -20.24
CA ASN A 207 -10.16 -18.48 -20.97
C ASN A 207 -10.68 -17.36 -20.02
N TYR A 208 -10.01 -17.16 -18.89
CA TYR A 208 -10.33 -16.15 -17.88
C TYR A 208 -9.08 -15.32 -17.56
N ASP A 209 -9.17 -14.00 -17.76
CA ASP A 209 -8.13 -13.04 -17.42
C ASP A 209 -8.56 -12.18 -16.21
N PRO A 210 -7.92 -12.31 -15.03
CA PRO A 210 -8.24 -11.47 -13.87
C PRO A 210 -7.85 -10.00 -14.03
N THR A 211 -7.05 -9.64 -15.04
CA THR A 211 -6.57 -8.26 -15.28
C THR A 211 -7.52 -7.45 -16.14
N ALA A 212 -8.34 -8.12 -16.95
CA ALA A 212 -9.41 -7.52 -17.72
C ALA A 212 -10.67 -7.32 -16.88
N ALA A 213 -11.52 -6.38 -17.30
CA ALA A 213 -12.87 -6.29 -16.78
C ALA A 213 -13.65 -7.59 -17.02
N ILE A 214 -14.34 -8.10 -15.98
CA ILE A 214 -15.23 -9.25 -16.12
C ILE A 214 -16.35 -8.88 -17.10
N PRO A 215 -16.61 -9.70 -18.14
CA PRO A 215 -17.66 -9.43 -19.12
C PRO A 215 -19.04 -9.20 -18.50
N GLN A 216 -19.79 -8.26 -19.08
CA GLN A 216 -21.19 -8.00 -18.72
C GLN A 216 -22.04 -9.27 -18.96
N GLY A 217 -22.94 -9.57 -18.03
CA GLY A 217 -23.86 -10.70 -18.14
C GLY A 217 -23.38 -12.02 -17.51
N LEU A 218 -22.16 -12.08 -16.97
CA LEU A 218 -21.73 -13.22 -16.14
C LEU A 218 -22.41 -13.17 -14.76
N SER A 219 -22.96 -14.30 -14.32
CA SER A 219 -23.44 -14.42 -12.94
C SER A 219 -22.27 -14.42 -11.94
N ALA A 220 -22.54 -14.02 -10.69
CA ALA A 220 -21.52 -14.04 -9.63
C ALA A 220 -20.91 -15.44 -9.44
N ASN A 221 -21.73 -16.49 -9.48
CA ASN A 221 -21.26 -17.87 -9.32
C ASN A 221 -20.33 -18.30 -10.47
N GLN A 222 -20.65 -17.94 -11.71
CA GLN A 222 -19.79 -18.22 -12.86
C GLN A 222 -18.45 -17.48 -12.76
N ALA A 223 -18.48 -16.18 -12.42
CA ALA A 223 -17.26 -15.40 -12.25
C ALA A 223 -16.34 -15.96 -11.16
N MET A 224 -16.91 -16.38 -10.03
CA MET A 224 -16.18 -17.03 -8.94
C MET A 224 -15.57 -18.37 -9.38
N GLN A 225 -16.32 -19.19 -10.13
CA GLN A 225 -15.82 -20.47 -10.63
C GLN A 225 -14.65 -20.28 -11.60
N MET A 226 -14.78 -19.41 -12.60
CA MET A 226 -13.71 -19.13 -13.57
C MET A 226 -12.45 -18.60 -12.87
N ARG A 227 -12.62 -17.75 -11.86
CA ARG A 227 -11.52 -17.27 -11.02
C ARG A 227 -10.86 -18.42 -10.25
N ALA A 228 -11.63 -19.33 -9.66
CA ALA A 228 -11.11 -20.48 -8.94
C ALA A 228 -10.32 -21.41 -9.88
N ASP A 229 -10.82 -21.62 -11.11
CA ASP A 229 -10.14 -22.40 -12.15
C ASP A 229 -8.80 -21.75 -12.52
N TYR A 230 -8.79 -20.43 -12.75
CA TYR A 230 -7.58 -19.65 -13.00
C TYR A 230 -6.57 -19.75 -11.85
N GLN A 231 -7.03 -19.64 -10.61
CA GLN A 231 -6.17 -19.76 -9.42
C GLN A 231 -5.51 -21.14 -9.35
N ARG A 232 -6.24 -22.22 -9.66
CA ARG A 232 -5.69 -23.58 -9.70
C ARG A 232 -4.67 -23.76 -10.83
N ALA A 233 -4.96 -23.25 -12.03
CA ALA A 233 -4.02 -23.29 -13.16
C ALA A 233 -2.73 -22.51 -12.82
N MET A 234 -2.87 -21.27 -12.37
CA MET A 234 -1.73 -20.44 -11.96
C MET A 234 -0.88 -21.12 -10.86
N ALA A 235 -1.53 -21.73 -9.87
CA ALA A 235 -0.84 -22.47 -8.81
C ALA A 235 -0.06 -23.67 -9.36
N ALA A 236 -0.65 -24.44 -10.27
CA ALA A 236 0.00 -25.59 -10.90
C ALA A 236 1.24 -25.18 -11.73
N CYS A 237 1.14 -24.10 -12.50
CA CYS A 237 2.28 -23.59 -13.26
C CYS A 237 3.42 -23.14 -12.34
N LEU A 238 3.10 -22.40 -11.28
CA LEU A 238 4.08 -21.94 -10.30
C LEU A 238 4.72 -23.13 -9.56
N ASP A 239 3.94 -24.15 -9.22
CA ASP A 239 4.49 -25.39 -8.66
C ASP A 239 5.49 -26.06 -9.62
N GLY A 240 5.15 -26.19 -10.90
CA GLY A 240 6.08 -26.69 -11.92
C GLY A 240 7.38 -25.87 -12.04
N ARG A 241 7.34 -24.57 -11.75
CA ARG A 241 8.51 -23.67 -11.73
C ARG A 241 9.30 -23.67 -10.44
N GLY A 242 8.93 -24.52 -9.47
CA GLY A 242 9.65 -24.64 -8.21
C GLY A 242 9.20 -23.64 -7.14
N TYR A 243 7.92 -23.26 -7.14
CA TYR A 243 7.29 -22.50 -6.06
C TYR A 243 6.37 -23.42 -5.26
N THR A 244 6.39 -23.32 -3.94
CA THR A 244 5.35 -23.92 -3.12
C THR A 244 4.18 -22.95 -3.03
N VAL A 245 2.98 -23.40 -3.40
CA VAL A 245 1.75 -22.58 -3.36
C VAL A 245 0.85 -23.11 -2.24
N LYS A 246 0.55 -22.27 -1.24
CA LYS A 246 -0.23 -22.64 -0.04
C LYS A 246 -1.10 -21.50 0.45
#